data_AF-A0A816BN19-F1
#
_entry.id   AF-A0A816BN19-F1
#
_cell.length_a   1.000
_cell.length_b   1.000
_cell.length_c   1.000
_cell.angle_alpha   90.00
_cell.angle_beta   90.00
_cell.angle_gamma   90.00
#
_symmetry.space_group_name_H-M   'P 1'
#
loop_
_entity.id
_entity.type
_entity.pdbx_description
1 polymer ?
#
loop_
_entity_poly.entity_id
_entity_poly.type
_entity_poly.pdbx_seq_one_letter_code
_entity_poly.pdbx_strand_id
1 'polypeptide(L)'
;MLPVLYGKINQTDYNNPPVPIYITSGAGGSPECGLTSKYTRQSYSAFIQNNQCGFGQLKVINRTYAEWKFYNVNNLETPIDQIQIRKNH
;
A
#
# COMPACT_ATOMS: atom_id res chain seq x y z
N MET A 1 -8.92 -10.13 -0.27
CA MET A 1 -8.49 -8.80 -0.79
C MET A 1 -7.22 -9.01 -1.58
N LEU A 2 -7.04 -8.34 -2.71
CA LEU A 2 -5.86 -8.49 -3.55
C LEU A 2 -5.07 -7.17 -3.59
N PRO A 3 -3.79 -7.14 -3.16
CA PRO A 3 -2.96 -5.94 -3.31
C PRO A 3 -2.56 -5.72 -4.78
N VAL A 4 -2.53 -4.46 -5.21
CA VAL A 4 -2.26 -4.07 -6.60
C VAL A 4 -1.06 -3.12 -6.66
N LEU A 5 -0.04 -3.49 -7.45
CA LEU A 5 1.16 -2.70 -7.71
C LEU A 5 1.17 -2.20 -9.15
N TYR A 6 1.23 -0.89 -9.35
CA TYR A 6 1.20 -0.27 -10.70
C TYR A 6 0.07 -0.81 -11.60
N GLY A 7 -1.12 -1.03 -11.02
CA GLY A 7 -2.27 -1.58 -11.75
C GLY A 7 -2.23 -3.09 -12.01
N LYS A 8 -1.18 -3.81 -11.58
CA LYS A 8 -1.10 -5.29 -11.66
C LYS A 8 -1.35 -5.92 -10.28
N ILE A 9 -2.12 -7.00 -10.25
CA ILE A 9 -2.33 -7.79 -9.03
C ILE A 9 -0.98 -8.38 -8.62
N ASN A 10 -0.43 -7.91 -7.49
CA ASN A 10 0.92 -8.27 -7.04
C ASN A 10 0.95 -9.62 -6.33
N GLN A 11 -0.17 -10.01 -5.71
CA GLN A 11 -0.30 -11.29 -5.02
C GLN A 11 -1.74 -11.79 -5.10
N THR A 12 -1.92 -13.02 -5.57
CA THR A 12 -3.22 -13.72 -5.59
C THR A 12 -3.49 -14.49 -4.30
N ASP A 13 -2.43 -14.91 -3.60
CA ASP A 13 -2.52 -15.86 -2.48
C ASP A 13 -2.51 -15.18 -1.10
N TYR A 14 -2.80 -13.88 -1.04
CA TYR A 14 -2.87 -13.15 0.22
C TYR A 14 -4.21 -13.39 0.91
N ASN A 15 -4.20 -14.27 1.92
CA ASN A 15 -5.34 -14.47 2.81
C ASN A 15 -5.22 -13.52 4.02
N ASN A 16 -6.06 -12.49 4.07
CA ASN A 16 -6.10 -11.57 5.21
C ASN A 16 -7.02 -12.15 6.31
N PRO A 17 -6.49 -12.51 7.49
CA PRO A 17 -7.34 -12.93 8.61
C PRO A 17 -8.26 -11.77 9.07
N PRO A 18 -9.27 -12.02 9.94
CA PRO A 18 -10.15 -10.99 10.47
C PRO A 18 -9.43 -10.11 11.52
N VAL A 19 -8.35 -9.47 11.07
CA VAL A 19 -7.46 -8.60 11.84
C VAL A 19 -7.23 -7.30 11.06
N PRO A 20 -6.78 -6.22 11.74
CA PRO A 20 -6.44 -4.98 11.07
C PRO A 20 -5.33 -5.17 10.02
N ILE A 21 -5.38 -4.34 8.97
CA ILE A 21 -4.29 -4.20 8.01
C ILE A 21 -3.32 -3.14 8.54
N TYR A 22 -2.04 -3.50 8.62
CA TYR A 22 -0.98 -2.56 8.98
C TYR A 22 -0.39 -1.91 7.73
N ILE A 23 -0.41 -0.58 7.70
CA ILE A 23 0.14 0.22 6.61
C ILE A 23 1.26 1.09 7.18
N THR A 24 2.43 1.03 6.56
CA THR A 24 3.57 1.89 6.89
C THR A 24 3.79 2.88 5.75
N SER A 25 3.65 4.18 6.05
CA SER A 25 3.80 5.27 5.07
C SER A 25 4.89 6.27 5.53
N GLY A 26 6.06 5.75 5.91
CA GLY A 26 7.22 6.54 6.36
C GLY A 26 8.05 7.13 5.23
N ALA A 27 7.41 7.60 4.15
CA ALA A 27 8.06 7.96 2.89
C ALA A 27 7.90 9.46 2.53
N GLY A 28 7.72 10.31 3.54
CA GLY A 28 7.38 11.73 3.37
C GLY A 28 8.48 12.64 2.84
N GLY A 29 9.67 12.12 2.49
CA GLY A 29 10.74 12.90 1.89
C GLY A 29 11.87 13.33 2.83
N SER A 30 12.30 12.46 3.76
CA SER A 30 13.57 12.68 4.46
C SER A 30 14.75 12.68 3.48
N PRO A 31 15.95 13.16 3.87
CA PRO A 31 17.14 13.12 3.01
C PRO A 31 17.50 11.72 2.48
N GLU A 32 17.10 10.67 3.20
CA GLU A 32 17.28 9.26 2.85
C GLU A 32 16.22 8.73 1.89
N CYS A 33 15.27 9.57 1.48
CA CYS A 33 14.20 9.15 0.63
C CYS A 33 14.70 8.76 -0.77
N GLY A 34 14.21 7.63 -1.29
CA GLY A 34 14.71 7.03 -2.52
C GLY A 34 15.87 6.04 -2.31
N LEU A 35 16.46 5.97 -1.11
CA LEU A 35 17.42 4.93 -0.78
C LEU A 35 16.70 3.60 -0.61
N THR A 36 17.16 2.57 -1.33
CA THR A 36 16.59 1.23 -1.22
C THR A 36 17.01 0.60 0.11
N SER A 37 16.03 0.32 0.98
CA SER A 37 16.31 -0.43 2.20
C SER A 37 16.55 -1.91 1.88
N LYS A 38 17.33 -2.60 2.72
CA LYS A 38 17.68 -4.02 2.53
C LYS A 38 16.59 -5.00 3.01
N TYR A 39 15.37 -4.54 3.25
CA TYR A 39 14.32 -5.40 3.79
C TYR A 39 13.82 -6.38 2.74
N THR A 40 13.99 -7.66 3.01
CA THR A 40 13.35 -8.73 2.24
C THR A 40 11.91 -8.89 2.69
N ARG A 41 11.00 -8.97 1.72
CA ARG A 41 9.57 -9.18 1.96
C ARG A 41 9.31 -10.48 2.71
N GLN A 42 8.67 -10.36 3.86
CA GLN A 42 8.22 -11.49 4.67
C GLN A 42 6.83 -11.97 4.23
N SER A 43 6.45 -13.19 4.59
CA SER A 43 5.16 -13.80 4.19
C SER A 43 3.92 -13.03 4.65
N TYR A 44 4.00 -12.35 5.80
CA TYR A 44 2.92 -11.50 6.32
C TYR A 44 2.81 -10.14 5.61
N SER A 45 3.83 -9.73 4.87
CA SER A 45 3.83 -8.45 4.16
C SER A 45 3.22 -8.65 2.79
N ALA A 46 2.01 -8.13 2.58
CA ALA A 46 1.37 -8.13 1.27
C ALA A 46 2.23 -7.40 0.23
N PHE A 47 2.79 -6.26 0.62
CA PHE A 47 3.53 -5.34 -0.25
C PHE A 47 4.67 -4.65 0.49
N ILE A 48 5.80 -4.47 -0.20
CA ILE A 48 6.89 -3.59 0.20
C ILE A 48 7.32 -2.79 -1.03
N GLN A 49 7.22 -1.47 -0.95
CA GLN A 49 7.98 -0.55 -1.79
C GLN A 49 8.77 0.37 -0.88
N ASN A 50 10.09 0.43 -1.09
CA ASN A 50 11.01 1.00 -0.12
C ASN A 50 12.02 1.98 -0.71
N ASN A 51 11.82 2.40 -1.97
CA ASN A 51 12.70 3.34 -2.66
C ASN A 51 11.93 4.50 -3.32
N GLN A 52 10.70 4.77 -2.86
CA GLN A 52 9.85 5.83 -3.44
C GLN A 52 9.39 6.79 -2.35
N CYS A 53 9.49 8.08 -2.64
CA CYS A 53 8.93 9.16 -1.82
C CYS A 53 7.47 9.39 -2.21
N GLY A 54 6.61 9.57 -1.21
CA GLY A 54 5.19 9.59 -1.48
C GLY A 54 4.32 9.82 -0.26
N PHE A 55 3.02 9.76 -0.51
CA PHE A 55 2.01 9.87 0.51
C PHE A 55 0.87 8.89 0.24
N GLY A 56 0.24 8.43 1.33
CA GLY A 56 -0.96 7.61 1.29
C GLY A 56 -2.22 8.46 1.33
N GLN A 57 -3.24 8.02 0.60
CA GLN A 57 -4.59 8.56 0.65
C GLN A 57 -5.56 7.42 1.01
N LEU A 58 -6.33 7.63 2.09
CA LEU A 58 -7.44 6.75 2.47
C LEU A 58 -8.76 7.45 2.14
N LYS A 59 -9.56 6.83 1.27
CA LYS A 59 -10.89 7.28 0.89
C LYS A 59 -11.94 6.30 1.43
N VAL A 60 -12.72 6.74 2.41
CA VAL A 60 -13.88 5.97 2.86
C VAL A 60 -15.00 6.14 1.83
N ILE A 61 -15.45 5.04 1.24
CA ILE A 61 -16.48 5.05 0.19
C ILE A 61 -17.86 4.97 0.83
N ASN A 62 -18.04 4.03 1.76
CA ASN A 62 -19.27 3.83 2.50
C ASN A 62 -18.99 3.03 3.79
N ARG A 63 -20.05 2.58 4.48
CA ARG A 63 -19.94 1.82 5.74
C ARG A 63 -19.11 0.53 5.62
N THR A 64 -19.05 -0.09 4.45
CA THR A 64 -18.43 -1.40 4.24
C THR A 64 -17.16 -1.35 3.41
N TYR A 65 -16.89 -0.24 2.70
CA TYR A 65 -15.75 -0.12 1.79
C TYR A 65 -14.95 1.15 2.03
N ALA A 66 -13.63 0.98 2.02
CA ALA A 66 -12.66 2.05 1.91
C ALA A 66 -11.62 1.68 0.84
N GLU A 67 -10.99 2.68 0.25
CA GLU A 67 -9.90 2.51 -0.68
C GLU A 67 -8.67 3.21 -0.13
N TRP A 68 -7.55 2.51 -0.11
CA TRP A 68 -6.25 3.11 0.16
C TRP A 68 -5.43 3.10 -1.12
N LYS A 69 -4.71 4.20 -1.35
CA LYS A 69 -3.76 4.37 -2.46
C LYS A 69 -2.50 5.05 -1.95
N PHE A 70 -1.36 4.71 -2.54
CA PHE A 70 -0.10 5.39 -2.29
C PHE A 70 0.45 5.96 -3.59
N TYR A 71 0.85 7.23 -3.56
CA TYR A 71 1.31 7.97 -4.73
C TYR A 71 2.77 8.36 -4.60
N ASN A 72 3.47 8.42 -5.74
CA ASN A 72 4.76 9.10 -5.80
C ASN A 72 4.52 10.62 -5.83
N VAL A 73 5.33 11.41 -5.12
CA VAL A 73 5.24 12.88 -5.18
C VAL A 73 5.40 13.46 -6.59
N ASN A 74 6.12 12.77 -7.47
CA ASN A 74 6.38 13.16 -8.86
C ASN A 74 5.35 12.60 -9.86
N ASN A 75 4.47 11.68 -9.44
CA ASN A 75 3.44 11.11 -10.30
C ASN A 75 2.18 10.81 -9.49
N LEU A 76 1.19 11.70 -9.63
CA LEU A 76 -0.11 11.61 -8.95
C LEU A 76 -1.17 10.90 -9.80
N GLU A 77 -0.90 10.64 -11.08
CA GLU A 77 -1.87 10.02 -11.98
C GLU A 77 -2.00 8.52 -11.73
N THR A 78 -0.88 7.86 -11.44
CA THR A 78 -0.83 6.41 -11.24
C THR A 78 -0.39 6.08 -9.82
N PRO A 79 -1.25 5.44 -8.99
CA PRO A 79 -0.84 4.99 -7.67
C PRO A 79 0.23 3.89 -7.81
N ILE A 80 1.24 3.96 -6.94
CA ILE A 80 2.25 2.92 -6.81
C ILE A 80 1.60 1.67 -6.24
N ASP A 81 0.83 1.84 -5.15
CA ASP A 81 0.14 0.76 -4.45
C ASP A 81 -1.32 1.13 -4.22
N GLN A 82 -2.20 0.14 -4.30
CA GLN A 82 -3.63 0.29 -4.13
C GLN A 82 -4.23 -0.95 -3.48
N ILE A 83 -5.12 -0.72 -2.51
CA ILE A 83 -5.92 -1.76 -1.86
C ILE A 83 -7.36 -1.29 -1.65
N GLN A 84 -8.31 -2.15 -1.99
CA GLN A 84 -9.70 -2.02 -1.58
C GLN A 84 -9.91 -2.76 -0.26
N ILE A 85 -10.30 -2.01 0.77
CA ILE A 85 -10.54 -2.49 2.12
C ILE A 85 -12.04 -2.72 2.30
N ARG A 86 -12.40 -3.96 2.65
CA ARG A 86 -13.77 -4.30 3.05
C ARG A 86 -13.84 -4.47 4.56
N LYS A 87 -14.74 -3.74 5.21
CA LYS A 87 -15.07 -3.94 6.62
C LYS A 87 -15.82 -5.26 6.77
N ASN A 88 -15.22 -6.21 7.47
CA ASN A 88 -15.92 -7.38 7.98
C ASN A 88 -16.51 -6.99 9.34
N HIS A 89 -17.78 -7.33 9.53
CA HIS A 89 -18.66 -6.70 10.50
C HIS A 89 -18.46 -7.21 11.92
#